data_AF-A0A2W4NJP4-F1
#
_entry.id   AF-A0A2W4NJP4-F1
#
_cell.length_a   1.000
_cell.length_b   1.000
_cell.length_c   1.000
_cell.angle_alpha   90.00
_cell.angle_beta   90.00
_cell.angle_gamma   90.00
#
_symmetry.space_group_name_H-M   'P 1'
#
loop_
_entity.id
_entity.type
_entity.pdbx_description
1 polymer ?
#
loop_
_entity_poly.entity_id
_entity_poly.type
_entity_poly.pdbx_seq_one_letter_code
_entity_poly.pdbx_strand_id
1 'polypeptide(L)'
;MSADAYGPDVPCAHGGPLGSGRIRVQPEDFVVREWLGFAADGEGPHWLLTVRKRDANTLWVARQLARIAGVHPRDVGFAGLKDRNAVAEQAFTVPVSTHAEWVGTRGEGFEVLAAARHRRKLKRGALRGNHFELVVRDFTGDAAALEARMATIAREGVPNYFGPQRFGAQGANLQLARQWFANGVAPGDRARRGFALSAARAALFNTVLAGRVRQGTWNALQAGDVANLDGSGSVFAVSSVDAPLSERCRQLDLHPSGPLWGARMQVE
;
A
#
# COMPACT_ATOMS: atom_id res chain seq x y z
N MET A 1 9.67 9.13 22.50
CA MET A 1 8.53 9.71 21.76
C MET A 1 7.29 8.94 22.19
N SER A 2 6.27 9.60 22.75
CA SER A 2 5.14 8.90 23.39
C SER A 2 4.22 8.20 22.37
N ALA A 3 3.65 7.08 22.79
CA ALA A 3 2.79 6.21 21.99
C ALA A 3 1.49 6.88 21.51
N ASP A 4 1.09 8.00 22.12
CA ASP A 4 -0.22 8.62 21.93
C ASP A 4 -0.39 9.39 20.61
N ALA A 5 0.69 9.63 19.85
CA ALA A 5 0.63 10.45 18.64
C ALA A 5 0.20 9.68 17.36
N TYR A 6 0.08 8.35 17.40
CA TYR A 6 0.11 7.50 16.19
C TYR A 6 -1.14 6.63 15.90
N GLY A 7 -2.18 6.69 16.74
CA GLY A 7 -3.35 5.81 16.63
C GLY A 7 -3.46 4.89 17.86
N PRO A 8 -4.46 3.98 17.92
CA PRO A 8 -4.56 3.06 19.05
C PRO A 8 -3.28 2.22 19.17
N ASP A 9 -2.80 2.03 20.39
CA ASP A 9 -1.72 1.10 20.71
C ASP A 9 -2.11 -0.31 20.24
N VAL A 10 -1.54 -0.72 19.11
CA VAL A 10 -1.83 -2.01 18.48
C VAL A 10 -0.79 -3.03 18.92
N PRO A 11 -1.22 -4.23 19.36
CA PRO A 11 -0.32 -5.27 19.84
C PRO A 11 0.57 -5.81 18.71
N CYS A 12 1.79 -6.21 19.04
CA CYS A 12 2.69 -6.88 18.12
C CYS A 12 2.49 -8.40 18.17
N ALA A 13 2.24 -9.05 17.03
CA ALA A 13 2.07 -10.50 16.95
C ALA A 13 3.32 -11.29 17.35
N HIS A 14 4.50 -10.76 17.01
CA HIS A 14 5.77 -11.43 17.23
C HIS A 14 6.50 -10.93 18.49
N GLY A 15 5.85 -10.14 19.35
CA GLY A 15 6.47 -9.44 20.48
C GLY A 15 7.02 -8.05 20.11
N GLY A 16 7.48 -7.31 21.13
CA GLY A 16 7.92 -5.92 20.98
C GLY A 16 9.18 -5.73 20.13
N PRO A 17 9.58 -4.47 19.86
CA PRO A 17 10.78 -4.16 19.09
C PRO A 17 12.05 -4.80 19.69
N LEU A 18 12.87 -5.40 18.83
CA LEU A 18 14.14 -6.04 19.21
C LEU A 18 15.35 -5.09 19.21
N GLY A 19 15.09 -3.83 18.87
CA GLY A 19 16.11 -2.80 18.72
C GLY A 19 15.50 -1.51 18.21
N SER A 20 16.37 -0.55 17.92
CA SER A 20 16.01 0.74 17.36
C SER A 20 16.94 1.09 16.22
N GLY A 21 16.50 1.97 15.34
CA GLY A 21 17.28 2.46 14.21
C GLY A 21 16.51 3.56 13.50
N ARG A 22 17.13 4.15 12.49
CA ARG A 22 16.60 5.27 11.74
C ARG A 22 16.30 4.84 10.31
N ILE A 23 15.08 5.10 9.88
CA ILE A 23 14.64 4.92 8.48
C ILE A 23 14.56 6.29 7.80
N ARG A 24 14.67 6.30 6.47
CA ARG A 24 14.53 7.53 5.65
C ARG A 24 15.51 8.64 6.07
N VAL A 25 16.74 8.28 6.43
CA VAL A 25 17.80 9.28 6.72
C VAL A 25 18.19 10.00 5.43
N GLN A 26 18.26 9.25 4.33
CA GLN A 26 18.33 9.77 2.97
C GLN A 26 17.25 9.10 2.08
N PRO A 27 16.84 9.71 0.96
CA PRO A 27 15.81 9.17 0.07
C PRO A 27 16.08 7.74 -0.41
N GLU A 28 17.35 7.38 -0.61
CA GLU A 28 17.80 6.07 -1.05
C GLU A 28 17.63 4.97 0.01
N ASP A 29 17.40 5.33 1.28
CA ASP A 29 17.12 4.36 2.34
C ASP A 29 15.68 3.81 2.27
N PHE A 30 14.85 4.38 1.40
CA PHE A 30 13.45 4.03 1.27
C PHE A 30 13.07 4.03 -0.21
N VAL A 31 13.42 2.95 -0.91
CA VAL A 31 13.10 2.77 -2.31
C VAL A 31 11.81 1.98 -2.44
N VAL A 32 10.88 2.51 -3.24
CA VAL A 32 9.61 1.85 -3.55
C VAL A 32 9.52 1.61 -5.04
N ARG A 33 9.41 0.35 -5.47
CA ARG A 33 9.28 -0.02 -6.88
C ARG A 33 7.88 -0.58 -7.13
N GLU A 34 7.15 -0.01 -8.08
CA GLU A 34 5.83 -0.51 -8.44
C GLU A 34 5.92 -1.89 -9.11
N TRP A 35 5.08 -2.82 -8.65
CA TRP A 35 4.90 -4.12 -9.29
C TRP A 35 3.50 -4.20 -9.91
N LEU A 36 3.46 -4.12 -11.24
CA LEU A 36 2.19 -4.16 -11.99
C LEU A 36 1.53 -5.55 -12.00
N GLY A 37 2.32 -6.61 -11.81
CA GLY A 37 1.86 -7.99 -11.96
C GLY A 37 1.77 -8.48 -13.41
N PHE A 38 2.25 -7.68 -14.38
CA PHE A 38 2.35 -8.03 -15.79
C PHE A 38 3.55 -7.31 -16.44
N ALA A 39 4.00 -7.83 -17.59
CA ALA A 39 5.04 -7.22 -18.42
C ALA A 39 4.43 -6.39 -19.56
N ALA A 40 5.25 -5.57 -20.22
CA ALA A 40 4.84 -4.89 -21.45
C ALA A 40 4.47 -5.90 -22.55
N ASP A 41 3.52 -5.56 -23.42
CA ASP A 41 3.09 -6.48 -24.49
C ASP A 41 4.11 -6.60 -25.62
N GLY A 42 5.07 -5.67 -25.72
CA GLY A 42 6.02 -5.58 -26.83
C GLY A 42 5.47 -4.87 -28.07
N GLU A 43 4.18 -4.53 -28.08
CA GLU A 43 3.50 -3.83 -29.18
C GLU A 43 2.33 -2.96 -28.67
N GLY A 44 1.68 -2.23 -29.58
CA GLY A 44 0.48 -1.44 -29.28
C GLY A 44 0.73 0.06 -29.17
N PRO A 45 -0.31 0.89 -29.02
CA PRO A 45 -0.25 2.35 -29.24
C PRO A 45 0.34 3.15 -28.07
N HIS A 46 0.83 2.50 -27.03
CA HIS A 46 1.47 3.15 -25.88
C HIS A 46 2.90 2.66 -25.67
N TRP A 47 3.70 3.51 -25.06
CA TRP A 47 4.90 3.12 -24.33
C TRP A 47 4.54 2.86 -22.88
N LEU A 48 4.96 1.72 -22.33
CA LEU A 48 5.05 1.46 -20.90
C LEU A 48 6.46 1.82 -20.44
N LEU A 49 6.55 2.84 -19.59
CA LEU A 49 7.78 3.41 -19.07
C LEU A 49 7.95 3.03 -17.60
N THR A 50 9.13 2.56 -17.22
CA THR A 50 9.55 2.50 -15.82
C THR A 50 10.33 3.77 -15.52
N VAL A 51 9.81 4.61 -14.62
CA VAL A 51 10.37 5.92 -14.33
C VAL A 51 10.80 5.98 -12.87
N ARG A 52 12.09 6.21 -12.65
CA ARG A 52 12.61 6.57 -11.33
C ARG A 52 12.33 8.05 -11.10
N LYS A 53 11.72 8.39 -9.98
CA LYS A 53 11.49 9.76 -9.55
C LYS A 53 12.12 10.03 -8.19
N ARG A 54 12.55 11.27 -8.00
CA ARG A 54 13.10 11.81 -6.75
C ARG A 54 12.61 13.24 -6.59
N ASP A 55 12.16 13.60 -5.40
CA ASP A 55 11.70 14.96 -5.05
C ASP A 55 10.59 15.52 -5.96
N ALA A 56 9.87 14.64 -6.66
CA ALA A 56 8.81 14.95 -7.62
C ALA A 56 7.53 14.16 -7.31
N ASN A 57 6.36 14.76 -7.51
CA ASN A 57 5.08 14.05 -7.41
C ASN A 57 4.70 13.38 -8.74
N THR A 58 3.85 12.35 -8.70
CA THR A 58 3.45 11.58 -9.90
C THR A 58 2.83 12.45 -11.00
N LEU A 59 1.97 13.41 -10.63
CA LEU A 59 1.29 14.29 -11.59
C LEU A 59 2.27 15.24 -12.29
N TRP A 60 3.31 15.68 -11.58
CA TRP A 60 4.38 16.49 -12.13
C TRP A 60 5.12 15.72 -13.21
N VAL A 61 5.61 14.52 -12.89
CA VAL A 61 6.31 13.64 -13.84
C VAL A 61 5.44 13.34 -15.07
N ALA A 62 4.15 13.03 -14.86
CA ALA A 62 3.21 12.80 -15.97
C ALA A 62 3.10 13.99 -16.93
N ARG A 63 3.10 15.23 -16.42
CA ARG A 63 3.09 16.44 -17.27
C ARG A 63 4.40 16.62 -18.03
N GLN A 64 5.53 16.28 -17.42
CA GLN A 64 6.84 16.35 -18.08
C GLN A 64 6.93 15.35 -19.23
N LEU A 65 6.55 14.09 -18.99
CA LEU A 65 6.49 13.05 -20.02
C LEU A 65 5.53 13.42 -21.16
N ALA A 66 4.36 13.97 -20.84
CA ALA A 66 3.40 14.42 -21.84
C ALA A 66 3.98 15.51 -22.76
N ARG A 67 4.71 16.47 -22.17
CA ARG A 67 5.37 17.54 -22.94
C ARG A 67 6.43 16.99 -23.88
N ILE A 68 7.26 16.06 -23.41
CA ILE A 68 8.30 15.40 -24.23
C ILE A 68 7.67 14.67 -25.41
N ALA A 69 6.55 13.98 -25.18
CA ALA A 69 5.80 13.28 -26.22
C ALA A 69 4.91 14.19 -27.09
N GLY A 70 4.76 15.47 -26.77
CA GLY A 70 3.82 16.35 -27.48
C GLY A 70 2.35 15.92 -27.36
N VAL A 71 1.96 15.24 -26.27
CA VAL A 71 0.58 14.78 -26.02
C VAL A 71 -0.07 15.54 -24.86
N HIS A 72 -1.39 15.39 -24.70
CA HIS A 72 -2.08 15.99 -23.57
C HIS A 72 -1.77 15.23 -22.26
N PRO A 73 -1.53 15.89 -21.10
CA PRO A 73 -1.21 15.21 -19.82
C PRO A 73 -2.23 14.16 -19.37
N ARG A 74 -3.51 14.38 -19.69
CA ARG A 74 -4.60 13.41 -19.47
C ARG A 74 -4.36 12.05 -20.13
N ASP A 75 -3.57 11.99 -21.20
CA ASP A 75 -3.33 10.77 -21.97
C ASP A 75 -2.22 9.91 -21.36
N VAL A 76 -1.42 10.48 -20.46
CA VAL A 76 -0.45 9.74 -19.66
C VAL A 76 -1.17 8.97 -18.55
N GLY A 77 -1.00 7.64 -18.55
CA GLY A 77 -1.55 6.73 -17.55
C GLY A 77 -0.56 6.40 -16.45
N PHE A 78 -1.05 6.10 -15.25
CA PHE A 78 -0.27 5.63 -14.09
C PHE A 78 -1.20 4.92 -13.09
N ALA A 79 -0.66 3.98 -12.31
CA ALA A 79 -1.47 3.15 -11.42
C ALA A 79 -1.82 3.81 -10.08
N GLY A 80 -0.95 4.67 -9.53
CA GLY A 80 -1.19 5.32 -8.25
C GLY A 80 -0.47 6.66 -8.11
N LEU A 81 -0.83 7.41 -7.07
CA LEU A 81 -0.05 8.57 -6.65
C LEU A 81 1.07 8.10 -5.71
N LYS A 82 2.26 8.67 -5.87
CA LYS A 82 3.41 8.42 -5.02
C LYS A 82 3.88 9.73 -4.39
N ASP A 83 4.25 9.67 -3.12
CA ASP A 83 4.71 10.82 -2.34
C ASP A 83 5.96 11.46 -2.95
N ARG A 84 6.11 12.77 -2.75
CA ARG A 84 7.24 13.55 -3.27
C ARG A 84 8.58 13.14 -2.63
N ASN A 85 8.54 12.81 -1.34
CA ASN A 85 9.73 12.68 -0.48
C ASN A 85 10.25 11.22 -0.41
N ALA A 86 10.32 10.53 -1.55
CA ALA A 86 10.86 9.17 -1.64
C ALA A 86 11.47 8.93 -3.02
N VAL A 87 12.46 8.03 -3.09
CA VAL A 87 12.87 7.45 -4.36
C VAL A 87 11.84 6.40 -4.74
N ALA A 88 11.14 6.62 -5.85
CA ALA A 88 10.15 5.68 -6.33
C ALA A 88 10.38 5.32 -7.80
N GLU A 89 10.32 4.04 -8.11
CA GLU A 89 10.23 3.54 -9.48
C GLU A 89 8.76 3.27 -9.78
N GLN A 90 8.20 4.05 -10.69
CA GLN A 90 6.79 4.08 -10.99
C GLN A 90 6.54 3.85 -12.47
N ALA A 91 5.49 3.09 -12.79
CA ALA A 91 5.11 2.84 -14.17
C ALA A 91 4.21 3.96 -14.71
N PHE A 92 4.49 4.37 -15.95
CA PHE A 92 3.68 5.29 -16.72
C PHE A 92 3.37 4.72 -18.09
N THR A 93 2.20 5.00 -18.65
CA THR A 93 1.94 4.77 -20.08
C THR A 93 1.82 6.09 -20.81
N VAL A 94 2.57 6.26 -21.90
CA VAL A 94 2.51 7.45 -22.75
C VAL A 94 2.07 7.02 -24.16
N PRO A 95 1.12 7.71 -24.81
CA PRO A 95 0.81 7.43 -26.21
C PRO A 95 2.05 7.57 -27.09
N VAL A 96 2.10 6.78 -28.14
CA VAL A 96 3.20 6.80 -29.09
C VAL A 96 3.14 8.11 -29.87
N SER A 97 4.30 8.75 -29.99
CA SER A 97 4.47 10.04 -30.63
C SER A 97 5.75 10.04 -31.46
N THR A 98 6.19 11.22 -31.93
CA THR A 98 7.47 11.40 -32.61
C THR A 98 8.68 11.10 -31.72
N HIS A 99 8.52 11.14 -30.39
CA HIS A 99 9.57 10.75 -29.45
C HIS A 99 9.58 9.23 -29.23
N ALA A 100 10.67 8.58 -29.67
CA ALA A 100 10.83 7.12 -29.62
C ALA A 100 11.92 6.66 -28.63
N GLU A 101 12.92 7.49 -28.34
CA GLU A 101 14.06 7.14 -27.47
C GLU A 101 13.81 7.53 -26.02
N TRP A 102 13.03 6.71 -25.33
CA TRP A 102 12.63 6.98 -23.94
C TRP A 102 13.70 6.64 -22.91
N VAL A 103 14.41 5.52 -23.05
CA VAL A 103 15.39 5.06 -22.03
C VAL A 103 16.49 6.09 -21.88
N GLY A 104 16.79 6.49 -20.64
CA GLY A 104 17.77 7.53 -20.34
C GLY A 104 17.24 8.96 -20.46
N THR A 105 15.99 9.15 -20.91
CA THR A 105 15.35 10.48 -20.88
C THR A 105 15.23 10.96 -19.44
N ARG A 106 15.71 12.19 -19.20
CA ARG A 106 15.72 12.84 -17.89
C ARG A 106 14.94 14.14 -17.92
N GLY A 107 14.38 14.49 -16.78
CA GLY A 107 13.83 15.81 -16.53
C GLY A 107 13.92 16.16 -15.06
N GLU A 108 13.22 17.22 -14.65
CA GLU A 108 13.26 17.68 -13.26
C GLU A 108 12.68 16.63 -12.31
N GLY A 109 13.56 15.96 -11.57
CA GLY A 109 13.21 14.96 -10.56
C GLY A 109 12.80 13.60 -11.11
N PHE A 110 13.12 13.26 -12.37
CA PHE A 110 12.88 11.92 -12.90
C PHE A 110 13.87 11.46 -13.98
N GLU A 111 13.96 10.14 -14.14
CA GLU A 111 14.71 9.43 -15.16
C GLU A 111 13.91 8.21 -15.64
N VAL A 112 13.85 8.00 -16.95
CA VAL A 112 13.24 6.82 -17.55
C VAL A 112 14.26 5.69 -17.60
N LEU A 113 14.01 4.62 -16.85
CA LEU A 113 14.91 3.45 -16.72
C LEU A 113 14.65 2.39 -17.78
N ALA A 114 13.40 2.20 -18.17
CA ALA A 114 12.99 1.21 -19.15
C ALA A 114 11.80 1.72 -19.96
N ALA A 115 11.71 1.27 -21.21
CA ALA A 115 10.61 1.59 -22.11
C ALA A 115 10.32 0.39 -23.02
N ALA A 116 9.07 -0.01 -23.11
CA ALA A 116 8.61 -1.04 -24.02
C ALA A 116 7.20 -0.71 -24.52
N ARG A 117 6.80 -1.29 -25.66
CA ARG A 117 5.47 -1.05 -26.22
C ARG A 117 4.39 -1.83 -25.45
N HIS A 118 3.22 -1.22 -25.32
CA HIS A 118 2.09 -1.78 -24.59
C HIS A 118 0.76 -1.41 -25.25
N ARG A 119 -0.20 -2.34 -25.22
CA ARG A 119 -1.49 -2.21 -25.91
C ARG A 119 -2.44 -1.26 -25.20
N ARG A 120 -2.35 -1.16 -23.88
CA ARG A 120 -3.35 -0.45 -23.06
C ARG A 120 -2.72 0.68 -22.27
N LYS A 121 -3.48 1.76 -22.10
CA LYS A 121 -3.17 2.80 -21.12
C LYS A 121 -3.31 2.25 -19.70
N LEU A 122 -2.35 2.55 -18.84
CA LEU A 122 -2.37 2.18 -17.43
C LEU A 122 -3.46 2.98 -16.69
N LYS A 123 -4.35 2.26 -16.01
CA LYS A 123 -5.46 2.84 -15.23
C LYS A 123 -5.08 2.95 -13.76
N ARG A 124 -5.75 3.86 -13.04
CA ARG A 124 -5.62 3.92 -11.58
C ARG A 124 -6.02 2.60 -10.94
N GLY A 125 -5.27 2.17 -9.94
CA GLY A 125 -5.45 0.89 -9.26
C GLY A 125 -4.91 -0.33 -10.01
N ALA A 126 -4.34 -0.17 -11.22
CA ALA A 126 -3.74 -1.27 -11.98
C ALA A 126 -2.32 -1.62 -11.47
N LEU A 127 -2.18 -1.79 -10.16
CA LEU A 127 -0.96 -2.18 -9.49
C LEU A 127 -1.24 -3.45 -8.68
N ARG A 128 -0.36 -4.45 -8.78
CA ARG A 128 -0.45 -5.65 -7.94
C ARG A 128 0.13 -5.41 -6.54
N GLY A 129 1.25 -4.70 -6.47
CA GLY A 129 1.89 -4.36 -5.20
C GLY A 129 3.06 -3.41 -5.36
N ASN A 130 3.88 -3.28 -4.32
CA ASN A 130 5.14 -2.55 -4.38
C ASN A 130 6.24 -3.44 -3.79
N HIS A 131 7.43 -3.35 -4.36
CA HIS A 131 8.64 -3.87 -3.75
C HIS A 131 9.31 -2.75 -2.97
N PHE A 132 9.63 -3.03 -1.70
CA PHE A 132 10.28 -2.10 -0.81
C PHE A 132 11.72 -2.57 -0.59
N GLU A 133 12.65 -1.65 -0.75
CA GLU A 133 14.05 -1.82 -0.36
C GLU A 133 14.33 -0.75 0.69
N LEU A 134 14.59 -1.20 1.92
CA LEU A 134 14.64 -0.35 3.10
C LEU A 134 16.00 -0.50 3.77
N VAL A 135 16.61 0.62 4.12
CA VAL A 135 17.84 0.67 4.92
C VAL A 135 17.50 1.24 6.30
N VAL A 136 17.77 0.46 7.34
CA VAL A 136 17.72 0.92 8.74
C VAL A 136 19.14 1.30 9.14
N ARG A 137 19.38 2.59 9.35
CA ARG A 137 20.67 3.13 9.79
C ARG A 137 20.75 3.20 11.31
N ASP A 138 21.98 3.26 11.82
CA ASP A 138 22.26 3.42 13.25
C ASP A 138 21.55 2.34 14.11
N PHE A 139 21.50 1.11 13.60
CA PHE A 139 20.79 0.03 14.28
C PHE A 139 21.47 -0.32 15.60
N THR A 140 20.67 -0.34 16.67
CA THR A 140 21.06 -0.79 18.01
C THR A 140 20.10 -1.88 18.45
N GLY A 141 20.60 -3.10 18.64
CA GLY A 141 19.81 -4.26 19.04
C GLY A 141 20.55 -5.57 18.77
N ASP A 142 19.88 -6.68 19.02
CA ASP A 142 20.42 -8.02 18.73
C ASP A 142 20.14 -8.41 17.27
N ALA A 143 21.21 -8.51 16.47
CA ALA A 143 21.13 -8.86 15.06
C ALA A 143 20.65 -10.30 14.83
N ALA A 144 21.06 -11.26 15.67
CA ALA A 144 20.66 -12.65 15.54
C ALA A 144 19.18 -12.83 15.89
N ALA A 145 18.71 -12.16 16.95
CA ALA A 145 17.29 -12.13 17.28
C ALA A 145 16.45 -11.48 16.17
N LEU A 146 16.95 -10.39 15.56
CA LEU A 146 16.29 -9.74 14.43
C LEU A 146 16.19 -10.67 13.22
N GLU A 147 17.27 -11.38 12.87
CA GLU A 147 17.29 -12.35 11.77
C GLU A 147 16.28 -13.49 12.00
N ALA A 148 16.26 -14.05 13.21
CA ALA A 148 15.27 -15.04 13.60
C ALA A 148 13.83 -14.51 13.48
N ARG A 149 13.60 -13.24 13.85
CA ARG A 149 12.27 -12.61 13.69
C ARG A 149 11.90 -12.37 12.23
N MET A 150 12.86 -11.99 11.38
CA MET A 150 12.62 -11.85 9.94
C MET A 150 12.24 -13.19 9.31
N ALA A 151 12.88 -14.29 9.72
CA ALA A 151 12.50 -15.63 9.27
C ALA A 151 11.09 -16.02 9.70
N THR A 152 10.68 -15.69 10.93
CA THR A 152 9.30 -15.90 11.39
C THR A 152 8.31 -15.05 10.60
N ILE A 153 8.61 -13.75 10.39
CA ILE A 153 7.77 -12.86 9.58
C ILE A 153 7.63 -13.37 8.13
N ALA A 154 8.71 -13.90 7.54
CA ALA A 154 8.66 -14.44 6.18
C ALA A 154 7.72 -15.65 6.07
N ARG A 155 7.62 -16.46 7.14
CA ARG A 155 6.75 -17.64 7.19
C ARG A 155 5.30 -17.32 7.58
N GLU A 156 5.11 -16.44 8.54
CA GLU A 156 3.81 -16.22 9.20
C GLU A 156 3.16 -14.88 8.86
N GLY A 157 3.91 -13.98 8.22
CA GLY A 157 3.47 -12.63 7.91
C GLY A 157 3.47 -11.69 9.12
N VAL A 158 2.71 -10.60 8.97
CA VAL A 158 2.48 -9.60 10.03
C VAL A 158 1.02 -9.16 10.02
N PRO A 159 0.47 -8.69 11.16
CA PRO A 159 -0.85 -8.08 11.18
C PRO A 159 -0.92 -6.87 10.23
N ASN A 160 -1.87 -6.90 9.31
CA ASN A 160 -2.03 -5.87 8.27
C ASN A 160 -2.73 -4.60 8.78
N TYR A 161 -2.18 -3.96 9.81
CA TYR A 161 -2.75 -2.72 10.36
C TYR A 161 -2.68 -1.56 9.38
N PHE A 162 -3.70 -0.69 9.42
CA PHE A 162 -3.57 0.65 8.86
C PHE A 162 -2.61 1.47 9.70
N GLY A 163 -1.51 1.91 9.08
CA GLY A 163 -0.50 2.75 9.75
C GLY A 163 -0.96 4.20 10.00
N PRO A 164 -0.17 4.97 10.76
CA PRO A 164 -0.57 6.30 11.26
C PRO A 164 -0.94 7.31 10.17
N GLN A 165 -0.27 7.26 9.02
CA GLN A 165 -0.54 8.12 7.86
C GLN A 165 -2.01 8.03 7.41
N ARG A 166 -2.68 6.89 7.62
CA ARG A 166 -4.11 6.71 7.29
C ARG A 166 -5.03 7.63 8.10
N PHE A 167 -4.64 7.99 9.32
CA PHE A 167 -5.43 8.79 10.24
C PHE A 167 -5.16 10.29 10.11
N GLY A 168 -4.32 10.70 9.15
CA GLY A 168 -3.92 12.10 8.94
C GLY A 168 -2.85 12.56 9.93
N ALA A 169 -2.35 13.78 9.73
CA ALA A 169 -1.36 14.37 10.64
C ALA A 169 -1.92 14.38 12.07
N GLN A 170 -1.21 13.76 13.01
CA GLN A 170 -1.60 13.64 14.41
C GLN A 170 -3.03 13.10 14.63
N GLY A 171 -3.53 12.25 13.73
CA GLY A 171 -4.87 11.65 13.84
C GLY A 171 -6.04 12.59 13.47
N ALA A 172 -5.77 13.74 12.85
CA ALA A 172 -6.79 14.74 12.52
C ALA A 172 -8.00 14.19 11.74
N ASN A 173 -7.80 13.23 10.82
CA ASN A 173 -8.91 12.64 10.07
C ASN A 173 -9.80 11.76 10.95
N LEU A 174 -9.22 11.05 11.92
CA LEU A 174 -9.98 10.24 12.88
C LEU A 174 -10.73 11.14 13.87
N GLN A 175 -10.10 12.22 14.33
CA GLN A 175 -10.75 13.21 15.19
C GLN A 175 -11.94 13.87 14.48
N LEU A 176 -11.78 14.24 13.21
CA LEU A 176 -12.85 14.79 12.39
C LEU A 176 -14.03 13.80 12.27
N ALA A 177 -13.75 12.51 12.09
CA ALA A 177 -14.79 11.48 12.05
C ALA A 177 -15.53 11.37 13.40
N ARG A 178 -14.79 11.37 14.52
CA ARG A 178 -15.38 11.34 15.87
C ARG A 178 -16.29 12.54 16.13
N GLN A 179 -15.85 13.75 15.77
CA GLN A 179 -16.64 14.97 15.92
C GLN A 179 -17.91 14.93 15.07
N TRP A 180 -17.80 14.48 13.81
CA TRP A 180 -18.96 14.31 12.95
C TRP A 180 -19.96 13.33 13.58
N PHE A 181 -19.53 12.14 13.97
CA PHE A 181 -20.44 11.13 14.50
C PHE A 181 -21.07 11.53 15.85
N ALA A 182 -20.35 12.28 16.68
CA ALA A 182 -20.88 12.79 17.94
C ALA A 182 -21.92 13.91 17.75
N ASN A 183 -21.67 14.81 16.80
CA ASN A 183 -22.48 16.03 16.65
C ASN A 183 -23.54 15.92 15.53
N GLY A 184 -23.51 14.84 14.73
CA GLY A 184 -24.41 14.63 13.58
C GLY A 184 -24.12 15.51 12.35
N VAL A 185 -23.18 16.45 12.44
CA VAL A 185 -22.87 17.41 11.36
C VAL A 185 -21.72 16.90 10.50
N ALA A 186 -22.01 16.59 9.23
CA ALA A 186 -21.00 16.16 8.27
C ALA A 186 -20.10 17.31 7.82
N PRO A 187 -18.80 17.05 7.55
CA PRO A 187 -17.96 18.01 6.84
C PRO A 187 -18.61 18.42 5.51
N GLY A 188 -18.68 19.72 5.21
CA GLY A 188 -19.27 20.21 3.96
C GLY A 188 -18.48 19.77 2.72
N ASP A 189 -17.15 19.75 2.82
CA ASP A 189 -16.27 19.34 1.75
C ASP A 189 -16.27 17.81 1.52
N ARG A 190 -16.46 17.40 0.26
CA ARG A 190 -16.53 15.99 -0.14
C ARG A 190 -15.22 15.24 0.12
N ALA A 191 -14.07 15.88 -0.10
CA ALA A 191 -12.78 15.21 0.11
C ALA A 191 -12.55 14.97 1.62
N ARG A 192 -12.80 15.97 2.46
CA ARG A 192 -12.73 15.86 3.93
C ARG A 192 -13.66 14.79 4.47
N ARG A 193 -14.90 14.67 3.97
CA ARG A 193 -15.79 13.55 4.31
C ARG A 193 -15.17 12.19 3.97
N GLY A 194 -14.59 12.07 2.77
CA GLY A 194 -13.92 10.85 2.33
C GLY A 194 -12.77 10.45 3.24
N PHE A 195 -11.93 11.40 3.65
CA PHE A 195 -10.83 11.15 4.60
C PHE A 195 -11.33 10.75 5.98
N ALA A 196 -12.34 11.43 6.53
CA ALA A 196 -12.93 11.09 7.83
C ALA A 196 -13.50 9.67 7.84
N LEU A 197 -14.32 9.31 6.85
CA LEU A 197 -14.89 7.96 6.74
C LEU A 197 -13.80 6.90 6.53
N SER A 198 -12.77 7.20 5.72
CA SER A 198 -11.64 6.28 5.53
C SER A 198 -10.89 6.03 6.84
N ALA A 199 -10.67 7.06 7.66
CA ALA A 199 -10.01 6.94 8.94
C ALA A 199 -10.87 6.14 9.94
N ALA A 200 -12.19 6.38 9.99
CA ALA A 200 -13.09 5.65 10.87
C ALA A 200 -13.10 4.14 10.58
N ARG A 201 -13.23 3.73 9.30
CA ARG A 201 -13.22 2.31 8.92
C ARG A 201 -11.88 1.64 9.24
N ALA A 202 -10.78 2.34 8.98
CA ALA A 202 -9.44 1.85 9.31
C ALA A 202 -9.27 1.65 10.83
N ALA A 203 -9.82 2.53 11.66
CA ALA A 203 -9.76 2.41 13.10
C ALA A 203 -10.56 1.18 13.59
N LEU A 204 -11.77 0.95 13.06
CA LEU A 204 -12.56 -0.23 13.40
C LEU A 204 -11.85 -1.53 13.00
N PHE A 205 -11.29 -1.58 11.79
CA PHE A 205 -10.50 -2.71 11.31
C PHE A 205 -9.31 -2.99 12.26
N ASN A 206 -8.53 -1.96 12.59
CA ASN A 206 -7.38 -2.09 13.49
C ASN A 206 -7.81 -2.59 14.87
N THR A 207 -8.95 -2.15 15.41
CA THR A 207 -9.48 -2.62 16.70
C THR A 207 -9.80 -4.12 16.68
N VAL A 208 -10.46 -4.61 15.63
CA VAL A 208 -10.79 -6.04 15.50
C VAL A 208 -9.52 -6.88 15.33
N LEU A 209 -8.60 -6.44 14.45
CA LEU A 209 -7.32 -7.11 14.25
C LEU A 209 -6.48 -7.13 15.54
N ALA A 210 -6.48 -6.04 16.31
CA ALA A 210 -5.84 -5.99 17.62
C ALA A 210 -6.44 -6.97 18.63
N GLY A 211 -7.76 -7.18 18.62
CA GLY A 211 -8.40 -8.23 19.39
C GLY A 211 -7.84 -9.63 19.04
N ARG A 212 -7.77 -9.95 17.74
CA ARG A 212 -7.24 -11.23 17.27
C ARG A 212 -5.76 -11.43 17.58
N VAL A 213 -4.95 -10.39 17.45
CA VAL A 213 -3.52 -10.48 17.79
C VAL A 213 -3.33 -10.78 19.27
N ARG A 214 -4.09 -10.13 20.18
CA ARG A 214 -4.04 -10.45 21.62
C ARG A 214 -4.49 -11.88 21.93
N GLN A 215 -5.40 -12.42 21.13
CA GLN A 215 -5.88 -13.79 21.27
C GLN A 215 -4.97 -14.83 20.58
N GLY A 216 -3.97 -14.41 19.81
CA GLY A 216 -3.12 -15.31 19.03
C GLY A 216 -3.82 -15.94 17.81
N THR A 217 -4.88 -15.33 17.29
CA THR A 217 -5.76 -15.90 16.26
C THR A 217 -5.79 -15.07 14.97
N TRP A 218 -4.90 -14.10 14.83
CA TRP A 218 -4.89 -13.14 13.71
C TRP A 218 -4.52 -13.75 12.36
N ASN A 219 -3.76 -14.85 12.36
CA ASN A 219 -3.31 -15.58 11.18
C ASN A 219 -3.93 -17.00 11.08
N ALA A 220 -5.06 -17.22 11.75
CA ALA A 220 -5.81 -18.47 11.69
C ALA A 220 -7.27 -18.20 11.38
N LEU A 221 -7.88 -19.04 10.54
CA LEU A 221 -9.32 -19.00 10.29
C LEU A 221 -10.08 -19.50 11.52
N GLN A 222 -11.24 -18.89 11.76
CA GLN A 222 -12.22 -19.29 12.77
C GLN A 222 -13.58 -19.52 12.11
N ALA A 223 -14.43 -20.34 12.75
CA ALA A 223 -15.83 -20.42 12.36
C ALA A 223 -16.50 -19.04 12.49
N GLY A 224 -17.22 -18.63 11.45
CA GLY A 224 -17.79 -17.30 11.29
C GLY A 224 -16.89 -16.30 10.55
N ASP A 225 -15.67 -16.68 10.18
CA ASP A 225 -14.78 -15.82 9.40
C ASP A 225 -15.29 -15.63 7.98
N VAL A 226 -14.80 -14.56 7.36
CA VAL A 226 -14.77 -14.44 5.90
C VAL A 226 -13.32 -14.62 5.49
N ALA A 227 -13.04 -15.69 4.74
CA ALA A 227 -11.72 -15.96 4.17
C ALA A 227 -11.56 -15.18 2.85
N ASN A 228 -10.34 -14.72 2.57
CA ASN A 228 -9.95 -14.13 1.29
C ASN A 228 -8.90 -15.02 0.62
N LEU A 229 -9.07 -15.28 -0.67
CA LEU A 229 -8.12 -16.04 -1.48
C LEU A 229 -6.94 -15.16 -1.91
N ASP A 230 -5.72 -15.65 -1.67
CA ASP A 230 -4.50 -14.91 -1.96
C ASP A 230 -4.42 -14.41 -3.41
N GLY A 231 -3.89 -13.20 -3.57
CA GLY A 231 -3.73 -12.57 -4.88
C GLY A 231 -5.03 -12.19 -5.60
N SER A 232 -6.20 -12.36 -4.97
CA SER A 232 -7.51 -12.05 -5.55
C SER A 232 -8.37 -11.17 -4.63
N GLY A 233 -9.54 -10.76 -5.11
CA GLY A 233 -10.59 -10.15 -4.30
C GLY A 233 -11.69 -11.12 -3.88
N SER A 234 -11.51 -12.43 -4.14
CA SER A 234 -12.52 -13.44 -3.89
C SER A 234 -12.59 -13.79 -2.41
N VAL A 235 -13.79 -13.69 -1.85
CA VAL A 235 -14.06 -13.96 -0.44
C VAL A 235 -15.16 -14.99 -0.28
N PHE A 236 -15.15 -15.73 0.83
CA PHE A 236 -16.21 -16.67 1.18
C PHE A 236 -16.36 -16.82 2.70
N ALA A 237 -17.57 -17.12 3.16
CA ALA A 237 -17.85 -17.37 4.57
C ALA A 237 -17.31 -18.75 5.00
N VAL A 238 -16.72 -18.80 6.20
CA VAL A 238 -16.16 -20.00 6.82
C VAL A 238 -17.12 -20.45 7.91
N SER A 239 -17.99 -21.42 7.61
CA SER A 239 -18.94 -21.96 8.60
C SER A 239 -18.25 -22.85 9.65
N SER A 240 -17.22 -23.58 9.22
CA SER A 240 -16.38 -24.42 10.08
C SER A 240 -14.96 -24.47 9.50
N VAL A 241 -13.97 -24.76 10.36
CA VAL A 241 -12.56 -24.84 9.96
C VAL A 241 -12.13 -26.29 9.98
N ASP A 242 -11.83 -26.84 8.81
CA ASP A 242 -11.30 -28.19 8.64
C ASP A 242 -9.78 -28.17 8.40
N ALA A 243 -9.17 -29.36 8.31
CA ALA A 243 -7.74 -29.48 8.09
C ALA A 243 -7.28 -28.86 6.73
N PRO A 244 -8.00 -29.04 5.61
CA PRO A 244 -7.69 -28.35 4.37
C PRO A 244 -7.67 -26.82 4.47
N LEU A 245 -8.69 -26.19 5.07
CA LEU A 245 -8.72 -24.73 5.25
C LEU A 245 -7.60 -24.25 6.17
N SER A 246 -7.34 -24.99 7.25
CA SER A 246 -6.25 -24.67 8.18
C SER A 246 -4.90 -24.67 7.47
N GLU A 247 -4.62 -25.70 6.65
CA GLU A 247 -3.34 -25.80 5.95
C GLU A 247 -3.20 -24.72 4.87
N ARG A 248 -4.25 -24.42 4.11
CA ARG A 248 -4.23 -23.32 3.13
C ARG A 248 -4.00 -21.96 3.80
N CYS A 249 -4.57 -21.74 4.98
CA CYS A 249 -4.31 -20.54 5.79
C CYS A 249 -2.83 -20.47 6.22
N ARG A 250 -2.29 -21.60 6.67
CA ARG A 250 -0.89 -21.71 7.11
C ARG A 250 0.12 -21.52 5.97
N GLN A 251 -0.26 -21.89 4.75
CA GLN A 251 0.51 -21.69 3.52
C GLN A 251 0.32 -20.30 2.90
N LEU A 252 -0.44 -19.41 3.55
CA LEU A 252 -0.75 -18.06 3.07
C LEU A 252 -1.53 -18.02 1.74
N ASP A 253 -2.24 -19.10 1.40
CA ASP A 253 -3.15 -19.17 0.25
C ASP A 253 -4.56 -18.65 0.61
N LEU A 254 -4.94 -18.76 1.88
CA LEU A 254 -6.15 -18.16 2.44
C LEU A 254 -5.81 -17.23 3.60
N HIS A 255 -6.53 -16.11 3.68
CA HIS A 255 -6.32 -15.11 4.72
C HIS A 255 -7.62 -14.84 5.50
N PRO A 256 -7.60 -14.87 6.84
CA PRO A 256 -8.69 -14.31 7.64
C PRO A 256 -8.83 -12.82 7.30
N SER A 257 -10.05 -12.38 6.97
CA SER A 257 -10.32 -10.97 6.70
C SER A 257 -10.85 -10.24 7.94
N GLY A 258 -10.87 -8.90 7.87
CA GLY A 258 -11.41 -8.04 8.92
C GLY A 258 -12.42 -7.04 8.36
N PRO A 259 -13.31 -6.50 9.19
CA PRO A 259 -14.42 -5.68 8.72
C PRO A 259 -13.94 -4.30 8.26
N LEU A 260 -14.41 -3.89 7.08
CA LEU A 260 -14.33 -2.51 6.60
C LEU A 260 -15.75 -1.93 6.53
N TRP A 261 -16.27 -1.51 7.68
CA TRP A 261 -17.67 -1.15 7.88
C TRP A 261 -18.21 -0.09 6.89
N GLY A 262 -19.40 -0.31 6.35
CA GLY A 262 -20.10 0.64 5.49
C GLY A 262 -21.41 0.06 4.97
N ALA A 263 -22.25 0.90 4.34
CA ALA A 263 -23.58 0.53 3.86
C ALA A 263 -23.65 -0.58 2.79
N ARG A 264 -22.50 -1.17 2.41
CA ARG A 264 -22.39 -2.29 1.48
C ARG A 264 -21.46 -3.38 2.03
N MET A 265 -21.57 -3.68 3.32
CA MET A 265 -20.94 -4.90 3.83
C MET A 265 -21.77 -6.07 3.31
N GLN A 266 -21.34 -6.65 2.17
CA GLN A 266 -21.90 -7.90 1.67
C GLN A 266 -21.36 -9.02 2.54
N VAL A 267 -22.21 -9.52 3.42
CA VAL A 267 -22.14 -10.89 3.90
C VAL A 267 -23.20 -11.61 3.07
N GLU A 268 -22.79 -12.23 1.97
CA GLU A 268 -23.57 -13.29 1.32
C GLU A 268 -22.88 -14.62 1.62
#